data_AF-A0A968M9D5-F1
#
_entry.id   AF-A0A968M9D5-F1
#
_cell.length_a   1.000
_cell.length_b   1.000
_cell.length_c   1.000
_cell.angle_alpha   90.00
_cell.angle_beta   90.00
_cell.angle_gamma   90.00
#
_symmetry.space_group_name_H-M   'P 1'
#
loop_
_entity.id
_entity.type
_entity.pdbx_description
1 polymer ?
#
loop_
_entity_poly.entity_id
_entity_poly.type
_entity_poly.pdbx_seq_one_letter_code
_entity_poly.pdbx_strand_id
1 'polypeptide(L)'
;MAPTSEYALALPGAHQFGNAAIAVALVRSLQARGWAIPETAIEQGLRETKWPGRLQTVAVAGRAVLVDGAHNLDGIHRLRNYVDSLSPTLATGLSAFCAPKTGRPWCRPCSGQAIGYGQSLCPATRVLRSPS
;
A
#
# COMPACT_ATOMS: atom_id res chain seq x y z
N MET A 1 -4.76 -4.75 20.59
CA MET A 1 -6.03 -5.26 20.04
C MET A 1 -6.23 -4.57 18.71
N ALA A 2 -6.04 -5.25 17.57
CA ALA A 2 -6.27 -4.65 16.27
C ALA A 2 -7.79 -4.44 16.10
N PRO A 3 -8.26 -3.29 15.57
CA PRO A 3 -9.68 -3.08 15.35
C PRO A 3 -10.22 -4.18 14.43
N THR A 4 -11.19 -4.94 14.91
CA THR A 4 -11.90 -5.94 14.11
C THR A 4 -12.86 -5.20 13.19
N SER A 5 -12.45 -5.02 11.93
CA SER A 5 -13.32 -4.54 10.86
C SER A 5 -14.46 -5.54 10.66
N GLU A 6 -15.70 -5.07 10.71
CA GLU A 6 -16.90 -5.86 10.38
C GLU A 6 -16.89 -6.34 8.92
N TYR A 7 -16.13 -5.64 8.06
CA TYR A 7 -16.03 -5.93 6.63
C TYR A 7 -14.69 -6.58 6.26
N ALA A 8 -14.75 -7.57 5.36
CA ALA A 8 -13.58 -8.08 4.66
C ALA A 8 -13.20 -7.14 3.51
N LEU A 9 -11.92 -6.76 3.42
CA LEU A 9 -11.40 -5.90 2.36
C LEU A 9 -10.57 -6.72 1.37
N ALA A 10 -10.81 -6.52 0.07
CA ALA A 10 -9.98 -7.09 -0.99
C ALA A 10 -8.60 -6.42 -1.10
N LEU A 11 -8.54 -5.11 -0.83
CA LEU A 11 -7.31 -4.34 -1.03
C LEU A 11 -6.34 -4.53 0.14
N PRO A 12 -5.07 -4.87 -0.14
CA PRO A 12 -4.08 -5.07 0.92
C PRO A 12 -3.62 -3.73 1.54
N GLY A 13 -3.10 -3.81 2.76
CA GLY A 13 -2.50 -2.69 3.49
C GLY A 13 -3.45 -2.01 4.49
N ALA A 14 -2.96 -1.78 5.71
CA ALA A 14 -3.77 -1.26 6.81
C ALA A 14 -4.41 0.12 6.54
N HIS A 15 -3.82 0.92 5.66
CA HIS A 15 -4.41 2.21 5.29
C HIS A 15 -5.71 2.08 4.50
N GLN A 16 -5.97 0.94 3.86
CA GLN A 16 -7.20 0.72 3.10
C GLN A 16 -8.43 0.65 3.98
N PHE A 17 -8.30 0.30 5.27
CA PHE A 17 -9.41 0.41 6.22
C PHE A 17 -9.93 1.84 6.34
N GLY A 18 -9.04 2.83 6.29
CA GLY A 18 -9.45 4.25 6.27
C GLY A 18 -10.21 4.61 5.00
N ASN A 19 -9.72 4.18 3.83
CA ASN A 19 -10.41 4.41 2.55
C ASN A 19 -11.78 3.71 2.50
N ALA A 20 -11.86 2.48 3.01
CA ALA A 20 -13.10 1.74 3.12
C ALA A 20 -14.10 2.44 4.04
N ALA A 21 -13.66 2.90 5.22
CA ALA A 21 -14.53 3.64 6.14
C ALA A 21 -15.12 4.91 5.50
N ILE A 22 -14.32 5.65 4.73
CA ILE A 22 -14.79 6.81 3.97
C ILE A 22 -15.83 6.40 2.91
N ALA A 23 -15.57 5.32 2.16
CA ALA A 23 -16.50 4.83 1.16
C ALA A 23 -17.84 4.38 1.77
N VAL A 24 -17.79 3.65 2.89
CA VAL A 24 -19.00 3.25 3.63
C VAL A 24 -19.76 4.50 4.12
N ALA A 25 -19.08 5.46 4.74
CA ALA A 25 -19.70 6.69 5.22
C ALA A 25 -20.38 7.48 4.07
N LEU A 26 -19.77 7.50 2.89
CA LEU A 26 -20.36 8.10 1.69
C LEU A 26 -21.63 7.35 1.26
N VAL A 27 -21.60 6.02 1.20
CA VAL A 27 -22.79 5.22 0.86
C VAL A 27 -23.92 5.42 1.88
N ARG A 28 -23.61 5.45 3.18
CA ARG A 28 -24.60 5.76 4.24
C ARG A 28 -25.24 7.13 4.04
N SER A 29 -24.43 8.12 3.65
CA SER A 29 -24.94 9.46 3.36
C SER A 29 -25.87 9.49 2.14
N LEU A 30 -25.64 8.63 1.14
CA LEU A 30 -26.55 8.46 0.00
C LEU A 30 -27.83 7.73 0.40
N GLN A 31 -27.75 6.68 1.22
CA GLN A 31 -28.91 5.99 1.77
C GLN A 31 -29.83 6.96 2.53
N ALA A 32 -29.26 7.83 3.36
CA ALA A 32 -30.00 8.88 4.08
C ALA A 32 -30.70 9.88 3.15
N ARG A 33 -30.26 9.99 1.89
CA ARG A 33 -30.89 10.80 0.83
C ARG A 33 -31.89 10.00 -0.02
N GLY A 34 -32.27 8.80 0.40
CA GLY A 34 -33.27 7.96 -0.27
C GLY A 34 -32.71 7.00 -1.32
N TRP A 35 -31.39 6.84 -1.43
CA TRP A 35 -30.81 5.89 -2.38
C TRP A 35 -30.93 4.45 -1.83
N ALA A 36 -31.56 3.58 -2.62
CA ALA A 36 -31.71 2.17 -2.28
C ALA A 36 -30.41 1.39 -2.59
N ILE A 37 -29.47 1.43 -1.64
CA ILE A 37 -28.23 0.64 -1.69
C ILE A 37 -28.30 -0.36 -0.53
N PRO A 38 -28.41 -1.68 -0.76
CA PRO A 38 -28.50 -2.65 0.33
C PRO A 38 -27.14 -2.86 1.02
N GLU A 39 -27.17 -3.36 2.25
CA GLU A 39 -25.94 -3.68 3.01
C GLU A 39 -25.03 -4.67 2.26
N THR A 40 -25.66 -5.67 1.65
CA THR A 40 -24.97 -6.69 0.86
C THR A 40 -24.17 -6.09 -0.30
N ALA A 41 -24.61 -4.97 -0.88
CA ALA A 41 -23.86 -4.28 -1.92
C ALA A 41 -22.62 -3.57 -1.37
N ILE A 42 -22.68 -3.06 -0.13
CA ILE A 42 -21.52 -2.46 0.56
C ILE A 42 -20.49 -3.55 0.85
N GLU A 43 -20.92 -4.64 1.49
CA GLU A 43 -20.07 -5.79 1.79
C GLU A 43 -19.42 -6.38 0.54
N GLN A 44 -20.23 -6.56 -0.52
CA GLN A 44 -19.76 -7.07 -1.80
C GLN A 44 -18.75 -6.11 -2.44
N GLY A 45 -19.07 -4.81 -2.48
CA GLY A 45 -18.17 -3.79 -3.00
C GLY A 45 -16.81 -3.83 -2.30
N LEU A 46 -16.80 -3.85 -0.98
CA LEU A 46 -15.57 -3.90 -0.18
C LEU A 46 -14.75 -5.18 -0.40
N ARG A 47 -15.42 -6.33 -0.50
CA ARG A 47 -14.80 -7.64 -0.72
C ARG A 47 -14.28 -7.84 -2.14
N GLU A 48 -14.89 -7.22 -3.14
CA GLU A 48 -14.60 -7.48 -4.56
C GLU A 48 -13.88 -6.33 -5.26
N THR A 49 -13.65 -5.21 -4.55
CA THR A 49 -12.95 -4.04 -5.09
C THR A 49 -11.60 -4.42 -5.69
N LYS A 50 -11.39 -4.05 -6.95
CA LYS A 50 -10.10 -4.14 -7.64
C LYS A 50 -9.60 -2.74 -7.95
N TRP A 51 -8.38 -2.43 -7.53
CA TRP A 51 -7.74 -1.14 -7.79
C TRP A 51 -6.35 -1.36 -8.40
N PRO A 52 -6.23 -1.33 -9.74
CA PRO A 52 -4.95 -1.48 -10.42
C PRO A 52 -3.93 -0.45 -9.92
N GLY A 53 -2.70 -0.89 -9.66
CA GLY A 53 -1.61 -0.06 -9.17
C GLY A 53 -1.73 0.37 -7.70
N ARG A 54 -2.58 -0.27 -6.90
CA ARG A 54 -2.66 -0.06 -5.44
C ARG A 54 -2.21 -1.31 -4.70
N LEU A 55 -0.97 -1.27 -4.18
CA LEU A 55 -0.29 -2.41 -3.55
C LEU A 55 -0.47 -3.72 -4.33
N GLN A 56 -0.45 -3.62 -5.66
CA GLN A 56 -0.77 -4.72 -6.57
C GLN A 56 0.46 -5.58 -6.78
N THR A 57 0.39 -6.87 -6.47
CA THR A 57 1.46 -7.82 -6.81
C THR A 57 1.19 -8.41 -8.19
N VAL A 58 2.16 -8.32 -9.09
CA VAL A 58 2.11 -8.89 -10.44
C VAL A 58 3.31 -9.82 -10.66
N ALA A 59 3.16 -10.83 -11.51
CA ALA A 59 4.27 -11.70 -11.91
C ALA A 59 4.95 -11.13 -13.16
N VAL A 60 6.24 -10.83 -13.06
CA VAL A 60 7.07 -10.36 -14.19
C VAL A 60 8.27 -11.30 -14.31
N ALA A 61 8.39 -12.00 -15.44
CA ALA A 61 9.47 -12.94 -15.72
C ALA A 61 9.71 -13.95 -14.55
N GLY A 62 8.61 -14.51 -14.01
CA GLY A 62 8.67 -15.48 -12.91
C GLY A 62 8.94 -14.89 -11.52
N ARG A 63 9.00 -13.57 -11.37
CA ARG A 63 9.20 -12.88 -10.10
C ARG A 63 7.97 -12.09 -9.69
N ALA A 64 7.63 -12.13 -8.40
CA ALA A 64 6.62 -11.25 -7.83
C ALA A 64 7.15 -9.81 -7.76
N VAL A 65 6.40 -8.87 -8.33
CA VAL A 65 6.71 -7.44 -8.34
C VAL A 65 5.53 -6.71 -7.71
N LEU A 66 5.81 -5.93 -6.66
CA LEU A 66 4.82 -5.06 -6.03
C LEU A 66 4.78 -3.71 -6.77
N VAL A 67 3.59 -3.30 -7.20
CA VAL A 67 3.32 -2.06 -7.92
C VAL A 67 2.39 -1.19 -7.07
N ASP A 68 2.82 0.03 -6.76
CA ASP A 68 1.99 1.04 -6.11
C ASP A 68 2.21 2.44 -6.72
N GLY A 69 1.11 3.18 -6.90
CA GLY A 69 1.12 4.55 -7.39
C GLY A 69 1.49 5.62 -6.36
N ALA A 70 2.12 5.27 -5.24
CA ALA A 70 2.58 6.21 -4.22
C ALA A 70 3.60 7.22 -4.80
N HIS A 71 3.22 8.49 -4.84
CA HIS A 71 4.03 9.58 -5.38
C HIS A 71 3.99 10.84 -4.51
N ASN A 72 3.37 10.76 -3.33
CA ASN A 72 3.39 11.79 -2.30
C ASN A 72 3.92 11.21 -0.99
N LEU A 73 4.29 12.07 -0.05
CA LEU A 73 4.95 11.65 1.19
C LEU A 73 4.12 10.66 2.00
N ASP A 74 2.82 10.92 2.16
CA ASP A 74 1.90 10.05 2.89
C ASP A 74 1.78 8.66 2.23
N GLY A 75 1.62 8.62 0.91
CA GLY A 75 1.57 7.38 0.14
C GLY A 75 2.86 6.58 0.21
N ILE A 76 4.02 7.25 0.17
CA ILE A 76 5.32 6.61 0.31
C ILE A 76 5.47 6.00 1.72
N HIS A 77 5.06 6.71 2.77
CA HIS A 77 5.07 6.16 4.13
C HIS A 77 4.14 4.94 4.26
N ARG A 78 2.94 4.99 3.69
CA ARG A 78 2.01 3.85 3.68
C ARG A 78 2.57 2.65 2.92
N LEU A 79 3.24 2.88 1.79
CA LEU A 79 3.91 1.85 1.02
C LEU A 79 5.06 1.23 1.82
N ARG A 80 5.91 2.06 2.44
CA ARG A 80 7.02 1.58 3.30
C ARG A 80 6.50 0.70 4.43
N ASN A 81 5.51 1.18 5.18
CA ASN A 81 4.89 0.42 6.28
C ASN A 81 4.31 -0.91 5.79
N TYR A 82 3.71 -0.94 4.60
CA TYR A 82 3.22 -2.17 4.02
C TYR A 82 4.36 -3.14 3.69
N VAL A 83 5.43 -2.67 3.04
CA VAL A 83 6.61 -3.49 2.72
C VAL A 83 7.28 -4.01 4.00
N ASP A 84 7.36 -3.20 5.06
CA ASP A 84 7.87 -3.61 6.37
C ASP A 84 7.03 -4.72 7.03
N SER A 85 5.74 -4.79 6.71
CA SER A 85 4.87 -5.86 7.20
C SER A 85 5.02 -7.19 6.44
N LEU A 86 5.75 -7.21 5.32
CA LEU A 86 6.01 -8.42 4.54
C LEU A 86 7.17 -9.22 5.15
N SER A 87 7.13 -10.55 4.99
CA SER A 87 8.16 -11.45 5.53
C SER A 87 9.55 -11.19 4.90
N PRO A 88 10.64 -11.19 5.68
CA PRO A 88 12.00 -10.84 5.22
C PRO A 88 12.62 -11.81 4.20
N THR A 89 11.98 -12.94 3.89
CA THR A 89 12.41 -13.88 2.85
C THR A 89 12.10 -13.41 1.42
N LEU A 90 11.29 -12.37 1.24
CA LEU A 90 11.18 -11.68 -0.03
C LEU A 90 12.40 -10.76 -0.21
N ALA A 91 13.43 -11.25 -0.90
CA ALA A 91 14.52 -10.42 -1.39
C ALA A 91 13.95 -9.41 -2.42
N THR A 92 13.47 -8.27 -1.93
CA THR A 92 12.78 -7.25 -2.70
C THR A 92 13.77 -6.17 -3.13
N GLY A 93 14.09 -6.12 -4.43
CA GLY A 93 14.58 -4.88 -5.03
C GLY A 93 13.41 -3.90 -5.14
N LEU A 94 13.44 -2.78 -4.41
CA LEU A 94 12.45 -1.71 -4.54
C LEU A 94 12.93 -0.71 -5.60
N SER A 95 12.35 -0.78 -6.80
CA SER A 95 12.56 0.24 -7.83
C SER A 95 11.40 1.23 -7.79
N ALA A 96 11.62 2.42 -7.23
CA ALA A 96 10.64 3.50 -7.23
C ALA A 96 10.90 4.44 -8.43
N PHE A 97 9.92 4.57 -9.33
CA PHE A 97 9.92 5.57 -10.39
C PHE A 97 8.98 6.71 -10.00
N CYS A 98 9.55 7.89 -9.73
CA CYS A 98 8.77 9.10 -9.45
C CYS A 98 8.84 10.03 -10.65
N ALA A 99 7.71 10.21 -11.36
CA ALA A 99 7.56 11.29 -12.32
C ALA A 99 7.14 12.57 -11.56
N PRO A 100 7.86 13.69 -11.69
CA PRO A 100 7.48 14.94 -11.03
C PRO A 100 6.19 15.51 -11.66
N LYS A 101 5.23 15.95 -10.85
CA LYS A 101 4.14 16.83 -11.31
C LYS A 101 4.48 18.32 -11.13
N THR A 102 5.41 18.64 -10.24
CA THR A 102 5.95 19.98 -10.02
C THR A 102 7.42 19.83 -9.63
N GLY A 103 8.26 20.76 -10.09
CA GLY A 103 9.73 20.65 -10.03
C GLY A 103 10.32 20.21 -8.69
N ARG A 104 11.45 19.49 -8.81
CA ARG A 104 12.25 18.74 -7.82
C ARG A 104 11.78 17.28 -7.57
N PRO A 105 12.59 16.28 -8.00
CA PRO A 105 12.30 14.88 -7.71
C PRO A 105 12.52 14.59 -6.22
N TRP A 106 11.49 14.03 -5.57
CA TRP A 106 11.54 13.56 -4.18
C TRP A 106 12.26 12.21 -4.02
N CYS A 107 12.54 11.52 -5.12
CA CYS A 107 13.05 10.17 -5.12
C CYS A 107 14.48 10.17 -5.66
N ARG A 108 15.46 9.88 -4.80
CA ARG A 108 16.81 9.48 -5.22
C ARG A 108 16.81 7.96 -5.49
N PRO A 109 17.60 7.47 -6.46
CA PRO A 109 17.85 6.03 -6.55
C PRO A 109 18.58 5.57 -5.28
N CYS A 110 17.90 4.84 -4.37
CA CYS A 110 18.54 4.20 -3.21
C CYS A 110 19.04 2.81 -3.67
N SER A 111 20.35 2.65 -3.83
CA SER A 111 21.03 1.35 -3.96
C SER A 111 21.69 0.97 -2.64
N GLY A 112 21.00 0.16 -1.84
CA GLY A 112 21.59 -0.64 -0.75
C GLY A 112 21.88 0.07 0.59
N GLN A 113 21.77 -0.74 1.65
CA GLN A 113 22.15 -0.52 3.07
C GLN A 113 21.24 0.28 3.98
N ALA A 114 21.23 -0.18 5.27
CA ALA A 114 20.45 0.00 6.54
C ALA A 114 20.67 1.30 7.35
N ILE A 115 19.60 1.97 7.83
CA ILE A 115 19.59 3.18 8.67
C ILE A 115 18.39 3.11 9.63
N GLY A 116 18.70 3.21 10.93
CA GLY A 116 17.75 3.28 12.03
C GLY A 116 17.24 4.70 12.32
N TYR A 117 16.31 4.78 13.27
CA TYR A 117 15.57 5.97 13.68
C TYR A 117 16.45 7.21 13.90
N GLY A 118 16.11 8.32 13.22
CA GLY A 118 16.53 9.67 13.62
C GLY A 118 17.19 10.55 12.56
N GLN A 119 17.50 10.09 11.34
CA GLN A 119 18.05 10.93 10.28
C GLN A 119 17.51 10.52 8.90
N SER A 120 17.39 11.48 7.98
CA SER A 120 16.92 11.41 6.58
C SER A 120 16.53 10.02 6.04
N LEU A 121 15.26 9.89 5.64
CA LEU A 121 14.57 8.73 5.06
C LEU A 121 15.34 7.99 3.93
N CYS A 122 16.30 7.14 4.26
CA CYS A 122 16.61 5.94 3.48
C CYS A 122 16.65 4.77 4.49
N PRO A 123 15.57 3.98 4.63
CA PRO A 123 15.53 2.71 5.36
C PRO A 123 15.90 1.58 4.40
N ALA A 124 16.57 0.56 4.91
CA ALA A 124 17.91 0.42 4.38
C ALA A 124 18.32 -1.07 4.53
N THR A 125 18.91 -1.67 3.50
CA THR A 125 18.88 -3.14 3.28
C THR A 125 20.16 -3.86 3.69
N ARG A 126 20.09 -4.81 4.64
CA ARG A 126 21.18 -5.74 5.00
C ARG A 126 21.30 -6.83 3.93
N VAL A 127 22.48 -6.97 3.30
CA VAL A 127 22.82 -8.14 2.47
C VAL A 127 23.51 -9.17 3.38
N LEU A 128 22.86 -10.31 3.65
CA LEU A 128 23.54 -11.45 4.25
C LEU A 128 24.27 -12.22 3.13
N ARG A 129 25.61 -12.27 3.19
CA ARG A 129 26.39 -13.20 2.37
C ARG A 129 26.24 -14.60 2.97
N SER A 130 26.01 -15.61 2.14
CA SER A 130 26.12 -17.01 2.56
C SER A 130 27.58 -17.34 2.93
N PRO A 131 27.83 -18.19 3.94
CA PRO A 131 29.18 -18.72 4.15
C PRO A 131 29.55 -19.66 3.00
N SER A 132 30.86 -19.79 2.83
CA SER A 132 31.59 -20.52 1.79
C SER A 132 31.24 -22.00 1.73
#